data_AF-A0A7C7MLP9-F1
#
_entry.id   AF-A0A7C7MLP9-F1
#
_cell.length_a   1.000
_cell.length_b   1.000
_cell.length_c   1.000
_cell.angle_alpha   90.00
_cell.angle_beta   90.00
_cell.angle_gamma   90.00
#
_symmetry.space_group_name_H-M   'P 1'
#
loop_
_entity.id
_entity.type
_entity.pdbx_description
1 polymer ?
#
loop_
_entity_poly.entity_id
_entity_poly.type
_entity_poly.pdbx_seq_one_letter_code
_entity_poly.pdbx_strand_id
1 'polypeptide(L)'
;MKNYKNTTTPLKILVLIFILFNFTANAQDKSESNNFVEYKGKVIDAETEAILPSAHLRIKNSNISTITNNEGEFSLKVPSSQLDAVVTITLLGYKSKSIHLNYFDKNFTVLTLSSESEQLSAVEVFTAIDAKKVVKQTLENKGDNYLNEPTLLTAFYRESIQQRNKHVSLSEAVVNIEKQPYNSNREDRVSLYKARKSSDYTNLDTLAVKLKGGPFGPLYVDIMKYPDFLFYKSTLEGFVFNFDDPTKLDGRYLYVINFKEINTNEPWYFGKLYIDAKSLTLVKADYSLNVDNRKAAQKMFVKKKPGSAKVFPIETSYQIDYTENNGKWYYSYSNAYMKFVVNWKNKLFNSRYDFNSEMIVTNRKPYEENWKSNNKLIRPSIVMVDDVSGFYDMNFWGENNIIEPNETIQEAIEKIQEKIQ
;
A
#
# COMPACT_ATOMS: atom_id res chain seq x y z
N MET A 1 -63.70 2.20 -83.95
CA MET A 1 -63.13 2.55 -82.62
C MET A 1 -62.08 1.52 -82.24
N LYS A 2 -60.79 1.91 -82.20
CA LYS A 2 -59.73 1.47 -81.27
C LYS A 2 -58.35 1.72 -81.89
N ASN A 3 -57.76 2.83 -81.46
CA ASN A 3 -56.31 2.97 -81.32
C ASN A 3 -55.84 2.08 -80.17
N TYR A 4 -54.59 1.60 -80.22
CA TYR A 4 -53.58 1.97 -79.23
C TYR A 4 -52.19 1.52 -79.69
N LYS A 5 -51.29 2.50 -79.73
CA LYS A 5 -49.84 2.38 -79.82
C LYS A 5 -49.26 2.62 -78.41
N ASN A 6 -48.10 2.02 -78.16
CA ASN A 6 -47.01 2.51 -77.29
C ASN A 6 -47.28 2.54 -75.77
N THR A 7 -46.32 2.51 -74.85
CA THR A 7 -44.87 2.22 -74.74
C THR A 7 -44.57 2.23 -73.23
N THR A 8 -43.67 1.36 -72.78
CA THR A 8 -42.77 1.46 -71.60
C THR A 8 -43.03 2.48 -70.47
N THR A 9 -43.11 2.01 -69.22
CA THR A 9 -42.26 2.44 -68.07
C THR A 9 -42.53 1.60 -66.80
N PRO A 10 -41.53 1.24 -65.99
CA PRO A 10 -41.71 0.42 -64.81
C PRO A 10 -42.09 1.24 -63.56
N LEU A 11 -43.20 0.79 -62.97
CA LEU A 11 -43.52 0.66 -61.55
C LEU A 11 -42.48 1.14 -60.51
N LYS A 12 -42.80 2.27 -59.87
CA LYS A 12 -42.74 2.55 -58.42
C LYS A 12 -41.65 1.81 -57.61
N ILE A 13 -40.48 2.43 -57.49
CA ILE A 13 -39.65 2.33 -56.28
C ILE A 13 -39.64 3.73 -55.65
N LEU A 14 -40.62 3.97 -54.79
CA LEU A 14 -40.67 5.13 -53.90
C LEU A 14 -40.98 4.59 -52.50
N VAL A 15 -40.03 3.85 -51.94
CA VAL A 15 -40.07 3.39 -50.54
C VAL A 15 -38.68 3.65 -49.96
N LEU A 16 -38.64 4.49 -48.92
CA LEU A 16 -37.55 4.61 -47.94
C LEU A 16 -36.27 5.41 -48.30
N ILE A 17 -36.40 6.57 -48.96
CA ILE A 17 -35.38 7.64 -48.83
C ILE A 17 -35.94 8.66 -47.83
N PHE A 18 -35.92 8.35 -46.52
CA PHE A 18 -36.06 9.35 -45.44
C PHE A 18 -35.74 8.81 -44.03
N ILE A 19 -34.82 7.86 -43.87
CA ILE A 19 -34.26 7.48 -42.53
C ILE A 19 -32.74 7.27 -42.63
N LEU A 20 -32.05 8.26 -43.21
CA LEU A 20 -30.63 8.50 -42.96
C LEU A 20 -30.49 9.90 -42.38
N PHE A 21 -31.28 10.18 -41.35
CA PHE A 21 -31.03 11.31 -40.47
C PHE A 21 -29.91 10.89 -39.53
N ASN A 22 -28.73 11.43 -39.84
CA ASN A 22 -27.56 11.58 -39.00
C ASN A 22 -27.86 11.48 -37.49
N PHE A 23 -27.73 10.29 -36.93
CA PHE A 23 -27.32 10.12 -35.54
C PHE A 23 -25.80 9.97 -35.53
N THR A 24 -25.10 11.02 -35.93
CA THR A 24 -23.76 11.26 -35.39
C THR A 24 -23.98 11.70 -33.95
N ALA A 25 -24.13 10.72 -33.06
CA ALA A 25 -23.90 10.93 -31.65
C ALA A 25 -22.46 11.42 -31.53
N ASN A 26 -22.29 12.74 -31.47
CA ASN A 26 -21.09 13.32 -30.90
C ASN A 26 -21.06 12.81 -29.47
N ALA A 27 -20.35 11.71 -29.24
CA ALA A 27 -19.74 11.45 -27.96
C ALA A 27 -18.81 12.63 -27.73
N GLN A 28 -19.34 13.70 -27.17
CA GLN A 28 -18.52 14.63 -26.42
C GLN A 28 -18.00 13.79 -25.27
N ASP A 29 -16.79 13.26 -25.45
CA ASP A 29 -15.87 13.03 -24.36
C ASP A 29 -15.96 14.30 -23.52
N LYS A 30 -16.68 14.23 -22.40
CA LYS A 30 -16.43 15.11 -21.29
C LYS A 30 -14.98 14.84 -20.94
N SER A 31 -14.09 15.64 -21.53
CA SER A 31 -12.84 15.98 -20.90
C SER A 31 -13.23 16.55 -19.55
N GLU A 32 -13.34 15.67 -18.54
CA GLU A 32 -13.14 16.09 -17.17
C GLU A 32 -11.86 16.92 -17.22
N SER A 33 -11.95 18.21 -16.93
CA SER A 33 -10.76 19.00 -16.72
C SER A 33 -9.97 18.24 -15.66
N ASN A 34 -8.83 17.66 -16.04
CA ASN A 34 -7.97 17.00 -15.08
C ASN A 34 -7.60 18.08 -14.05
N ASN A 35 -8.27 18.06 -12.90
CA ASN A 35 -8.10 19.03 -11.82
C ASN A 35 -6.78 18.78 -11.06
N PHE A 36 -5.88 17.97 -11.63
CA PHE A 36 -4.60 17.60 -11.10
C PHE A 36 -3.55 17.49 -12.21
N VAL A 37 -2.28 17.60 -11.82
CA VAL A 37 -1.10 17.32 -12.62
C VAL A 37 -0.36 16.16 -11.97
N GLU A 38 0.03 15.17 -12.76
CA GLU A 38 0.85 14.03 -12.32
C GLU A 38 2.33 14.33 -12.58
N TYR A 39 3.17 14.04 -11.58
CA TYR A 39 4.62 14.09 -11.65
C TYR A 39 5.16 12.69 -11.37
N LYS A 40 5.96 12.17 -12.29
CA LYS A 40 6.62 10.87 -12.13
C LYS A 40 8.13 11.05 -11.98
N GLY A 41 8.79 10.04 -11.43
CA GLY A 41 10.23 10.10 -11.27
C GLY A 41 10.80 8.98 -10.44
N LYS A 42 12.07 9.13 -10.07
CA LYS A 42 12.84 8.16 -9.28
C LYS A 42 13.65 8.86 -8.19
N VAL A 43 13.79 8.22 -7.05
CA VAL A 43 14.69 8.67 -5.97
C VAL A 43 15.91 7.76 -5.89
N ILE A 44 17.10 8.36 -5.90
CA ILE A 44 18.39 7.67 -5.81
C ILE A 44 19.32 8.31 -4.78
N ASP A 45 20.31 7.55 -4.34
CA ASP A 45 21.41 8.04 -3.51
C ASP A 45 22.30 8.99 -4.32
N ALA A 46 22.64 10.14 -3.74
CA ALA A 46 23.38 11.19 -4.43
C ALA A 46 24.85 10.83 -4.74
N GLU A 47 25.44 9.90 -3.99
CA GLU A 47 26.86 9.53 -4.12
C GLU A 47 27.03 8.22 -4.89
N THR A 48 26.17 7.24 -4.61
CA THR A 48 26.29 5.88 -5.15
C THR A 48 25.34 5.61 -6.31
N GLU A 49 24.38 6.51 -6.56
CA GLU A 49 23.27 6.33 -7.51
C GLU A 49 22.40 5.10 -7.20
N ALA A 50 22.55 4.52 -6.00
CA ALA A 50 21.75 3.39 -5.56
C ALA A 50 20.26 3.78 -5.50
N ILE A 51 19.41 2.83 -5.90
CA ILE A 51 17.96 3.00 -5.87
C ILE A 51 17.49 3.16 -4.42
N LEU A 52 16.61 4.15 -4.18
CA LEU A 52 16.05 4.41 -2.86
C LEU A 52 14.56 4.06 -2.79
N PRO A 53 14.22 2.80 -2.45
CA PRO A 53 12.84 2.39 -2.22
C PRO A 53 12.31 2.95 -0.90
N SER A 54 10.99 3.02 -0.75
CA SER A 54 10.32 3.48 0.47
C SER A 54 10.64 4.93 0.89
N ALA A 55 11.11 5.78 -0.03
CA ALA A 55 11.23 7.21 0.20
C ALA A 55 9.82 7.84 0.15
N HIS A 56 9.45 8.55 1.20
CA HIS A 56 8.16 9.23 1.29
C HIS A 56 8.25 10.58 0.58
N LEU A 57 7.29 10.88 -0.29
CA LEU A 57 7.12 12.19 -0.91
C LEU A 57 5.82 12.81 -0.40
N ARG A 58 5.89 14.03 0.13
CA ARG A 58 4.73 14.73 0.67
C ARG A 58 4.71 16.19 0.26
N ILE A 59 3.53 16.68 -0.11
CA ILE A 59 3.31 18.11 -0.31
C ILE A 59 3.28 18.82 1.05
N LYS A 60 4.16 19.80 1.24
CA LYS A 60 4.27 20.59 2.45
C LYS A 60 2.93 21.28 2.75
N ASN A 61 2.52 21.28 4.02
CA ASN A 61 1.24 21.83 4.49
C ASN A 61 -0.01 21.16 3.86
N SER A 62 0.14 19.96 3.32
CA SER A 62 -0.95 19.16 2.76
C SER A 62 -0.90 17.73 3.32
N ASN A 63 -1.97 16.97 3.07
CA ASN A 63 -2.07 15.55 3.37
C ASN A 63 -1.80 14.68 2.13
N ILE A 64 -1.44 15.30 1.01
CA ILE A 64 -1.13 14.61 -0.25
C ILE A 64 0.26 14.03 -0.18
N SER A 65 0.35 12.71 -0.35
CA SER A 65 1.59 11.96 -0.29
C SER A 65 1.60 10.74 -1.22
N THR A 66 2.81 10.29 -1.52
CA THR A 66 3.11 9.02 -2.19
C THR A 66 4.42 8.45 -1.61
N ILE A 67 4.81 7.26 -2.04
CA ILE A 67 6.05 6.59 -1.64
C ILE A 67 6.71 5.97 -2.87
N THR A 68 8.04 5.87 -2.86
CA THR A 68 8.76 5.16 -3.92
C THR A 68 8.57 3.65 -3.80
N ASN A 69 8.40 2.99 -4.94
CA ASN A 69 8.33 1.53 -5.04
C ASN A 69 9.73 0.88 -4.85
N ASN A 70 9.82 -0.45 -5.02
CA ASN A 70 11.08 -1.19 -4.87
C ASN A 70 12.15 -0.83 -5.91
N GLU A 71 11.77 -0.17 -7.00
CA GLU A 71 12.66 0.36 -8.03
C GLU A 71 12.97 1.84 -7.79
N GLY A 72 12.52 2.43 -6.68
CA GLY A 72 12.74 3.84 -6.33
C GLY A 72 11.84 4.81 -7.10
N GLU A 73 10.88 4.31 -7.87
CA GLU A 73 10.00 5.13 -8.70
C GLU A 73 8.77 5.61 -7.95
N PHE A 74 8.27 6.80 -8.30
CA PHE A 74 7.07 7.39 -7.71
C PHE A 74 6.15 8.00 -8.76
N SER A 75 4.86 8.10 -8.41
CA SER A 75 3.89 8.97 -9.05
C SER A 75 3.22 9.84 -7.99
N LEU A 76 3.24 11.16 -8.21
CA LEU A 76 2.64 12.18 -7.35
C LEU A 76 1.65 13.03 -8.15
N LYS A 77 0.36 12.88 -7.87
CA LYS A 77 -0.73 13.67 -8.42
C LYS A 77 -1.05 14.83 -7.49
N VAL A 78 -1.02 16.04 -8.06
CA VAL A 78 -1.15 17.32 -7.35
C VAL A 78 -2.32 18.10 -7.93
N PRO A 79 -3.29 18.56 -7.12
CA PRO A 79 -4.36 19.43 -7.60
C PRO A 79 -3.82 20.68 -8.28
N SER A 80 -4.49 21.14 -9.34
CA SER A 80 -4.07 22.32 -10.12
C SER A 80 -4.00 23.61 -9.28
N SER A 81 -4.67 23.66 -8.12
CA SER A 81 -4.60 24.76 -7.15
C SER A 81 -3.33 24.76 -6.29
N GLN A 82 -2.49 23.72 -6.36
CA GLN A 82 -1.31 23.53 -5.52
C GLN A 82 -0.02 23.33 -6.35
N LEU A 83 0.04 23.82 -7.59
CA LEU A 83 1.20 23.63 -8.46
C LEU A 83 2.45 24.41 -8.01
N ASP A 84 2.29 25.41 -7.14
CA ASP A 84 3.40 26.15 -6.51
C ASP A 84 3.82 25.55 -5.15
N ALA A 85 3.46 24.29 -4.89
CA ALA A 85 3.77 23.65 -3.63
C ALA A 85 5.22 23.15 -3.56
N VAL A 86 5.68 22.94 -2.33
CA VAL A 86 6.98 22.33 -2.03
C VAL A 86 6.76 20.87 -1.67
N VAL A 87 7.50 19.96 -2.30
CA VAL A 87 7.53 18.54 -1.98
C VAL A 87 8.68 18.28 -1.03
N THR A 88 8.42 17.58 0.07
CA THR A 88 9.45 17.07 0.98
C THR A 88 9.64 15.58 0.70
N ILE A 89 10.89 15.18 0.50
CA ILE A 89 11.30 13.79 0.33
C ILE A 89 12.06 13.37 1.59
N THR A 90 11.62 12.30 2.24
CA THR A 90 12.20 11.78 3.48
C THR A 90 12.45 10.29 3.38
N LEU A 91 13.61 9.84 3.86
CA LEU A 91 13.98 8.43 3.99
C LEU A 91 14.84 8.25 5.23
N LEU A 92 14.66 7.14 5.94
CA LEU A 92 15.43 6.81 7.15
C LEU A 92 16.93 6.74 6.82
N GLY A 93 17.76 7.41 7.62
CA GLY A 93 19.21 7.44 7.41
C GLY A 93 19.68 8.36 6.27
N TYR A 94 18.77 9.16 5.69
CA TYR A 94 19.05 10.13 4.64
C TYR A 94 18.62 11.54 5.06
N LYS A 95 19.34 12.54 4.54
CA LYS A 95 19.01 13.93 4.77
C LYS A 95 17.74 14.29 3.99
N SER A 96 16.70 14.73 4.69
CA SER A 96 15.46 15.22 4.07
C SER A 96 15.74 16.34 3.07
N LYS A 97 15.00 16.33 1.96
CA LYS A 97 15.12 17.33 0.89
C LYS A 97 13.77 17.94 0.60
N SER A 98 13.71 19.27 0.53
CA SER A 98 12.50 20.01 0.11
C SER A 98 12.75 20.68 -1.23
N ILE A 99 11.89 20.43 -2.20
CA ILE A 99 12.03 20.89 -3.59
C ILE A 99 10.70 21.46 -4.05
N HIS A 100 10.72 22.62 -4.70
CA HIS A 100 9.52 23.22 -5.27
C HIS A 100 9.07 22.45 -6.52
N LEU A 101 7.75 22.30 -6.73
CA LEU A 101 7.20 21.50 -7.85
C LEU A 101 7.61 22.01 -9.23
N ASN A 102 7.93 23.29 -9.38
CA ASN A 102 8.47 23.85 -10.62
C ASN A 102 9.83 23.25 -11.06
N TYR A 103 10.53 22.54 -10.19
CA TYR A 103 11.75 21.79 -10.53
C TYR A 103 11.46 20.34 -10.94
N PHE A 104 10.21 19.91 -10.93
CA PHE A 104 9.81 18.59 -11.39
C PHE A 104 9.39 18.67 -12.86
N ASP A 105 9.99 17.81 -13.67
CA ASP A 105 9.47 17.50 -14.99
C ASP A 105 8.23 16.61 -14.86
N LYS A 106 7.17 16.95 -15.59
CA LYS A 106 5.90 16.20 -15.56
C LYS A 106 6.08 14.74 -15.98
N ASN A 107 6.95 14.49 -16.97
CA ASN A 107 7.17 13.16 -17.50
C ASN A 107 8.03 12.30 -16.58
N PHE A 108 9.19 12.81 -16.16
CA PHE A 108 10.12 12.06 -15.31
C PHE A 108 11.16 12.95 -14.67
N THR A 109 11.29 12.89 -13.34
CA THR A 109 12.32 13.62 -12.57
C THR A 109 13.19 12.65 -11.79
N VAL A 110 14.52 12.81 -11.85
CA VAL A 110 15.44 12.09 -10.95
C VAL A 110 15.74 12.96 -9.73
N LEU A 111 15.37 12.47 -8.56
CA LEU A 111 15.59 13.12 -7.27
C LEU A 111 16.71 12.40 -6.52
N THR A 112 17.61 13.18 -5.92
CA THR A 112 18.73 12.63 -5.15
C THR A 112 18.62 12.96 -3.67
N LEU A 113 18.93 11.98 -2.81
CA LEU A 113 19.11 12.16 -1.36
C LEU A 113 20.55 11.82 -0.98
N SER A 114 21.13 12.60 -0.07
CA SER A 114 22.45 12.32 0.50
C SER A 114 22.29 11.47 1.76
N SER A 115 23.10 10.42 1.88
CA SER A 115 23.15 9.62 3.11
C SER A 115 23.50 10.53 4.30
N GLU A 116 22.85 10.31 5.43
CA GLU A 116 23.13 11.03 6.67
C GLU A 116 23.81 10.08 7.65
N SER A 117 25.10 9.85 7.41
CA SER A 117 25.97 9.07 8.29
C SER A 117 26.83 10.00 9.14
N GLU A 118 26.26 10.50 10.23
CA GLU A 118 27.11 11.03 11.31
C GLU A 118 27.38 9.90 12.30
N GLN A 119 28.65 9.50 12.44
CA GLN A 119 29.11 8.79 13.63
C GLN A 119 28.91 9.72 14.82
N LEU A 120 27.75 9.64 15.45
CA LEU A 120 27.57 10.27 16.75
C LEU A 120 28.62 9.68 17.69
N SER A 121 29.33 10.56 18.39
CA SER A 121 29.85 10.24 19.71
C SER A 121 28.64 9.89 20.58
N ALA A 122 28.19 8.64 20.51
CA ALA A 122 26.97 8.07 21.11
C ALA A 122 26.95 8.12 22.65
N VAL A 123 27.89 8.85 23.26
CA VAL A 123 28.25 8.74 24.67
C VAL A 123 27.39 9.63 25.58
N GLU A 124 26.74 10.69 25.08
CA GLU A 124 25.99 11.61 25.95
C GLU A 124 24.45 11.49 25.89
N VAL A 125 23.86 11.04 24.77
CA VAL A 125 22.38 10.95 24.64
C VAL A 125 21.83 9.59 25.10
N PHE A 126 22.63 8.53 25.03
CA PHE A 126 22.13 7.13 25.06
C PHE A 126 22.55 6.31 26.29
N THR A 127 23.32 6.86 27.23
CA THR A 127 24.09 6.05 28.19
C THR A 127 23.38 5.67 29.50
N ALA A 128 22.11 6.07 29.71
CA ALA A 128 21.45 5.88 31.01
C ALA A 128 20.03 5.28 31.00
N ILE A 129 19.48 4.88 29.85
CA ILE A 129 18.08 4.45 29.76
C ILE A 129 18.01 2.98 29.36
N ASP A 130 17.17 2.20 30.04
CA ASP A 130 16.84 0.82 29.65
C ASP A 130 16.01 0.82 28.35
N ALA A 131 16.46 0.09 27.32
CA ALA A 131 15.76 -0.04 26.04
C ALA A 131 14.30 -0.49 26.21
N LYS A 132 14.04 -1.42 27.13
CA LYS A 132 12.68 -1.88 27.44
C LYS A 132 11.83 -0.77 28.03
N LYS A 133 12.43 0.09 28.86
CA LYS A 133 11.74 1.27 29.42
C LYS A 133 11.37 2.27 28.32
N VAL A 134 12.26 2.51 27.35
CA VAL A 134 11.96 3.35 26.17
C VAL A 134 10.75 2.78 25.42
N VAL A 135 10.77 1.49 25.08
CA VAL A 135 9.65 0.84 24.36
C VAL A 135 8.34 0.93 25.15
N LYS A 136 8.39 0.67 26.46
CA LYS A 136 7.22 0.79 27.33
C LYS A 136 6.62 2.20 27.31
N GLN A 137 7.46 3.23 27.50
CA GLN A 137 7.02 4.62 27.48
C GLN A 137 6.45 5.02 26.11
N THR A 138 7.05 4.55 25.02
CA THR A 138 6.53 4.78 23.66
C THR A 138 5.11 4.23 23.50
N LEU A 139 4.84 3.01 23.96
CA LEU A 139 3.50 2.41 23.89
C LEU A 139 2.49 3.12 24.80
N GLU A 140 2.92 3.62 25.95
CA GLU A 140 2.09 4.39 26.89
C GLU A 140 1.74 5.78 26.32
N ASN A 141 2.66 6.43 25.61
CA ASN A 141 2.48 7.78 25.04
C ASN A 141 1.57 7.83 23.81
N LYS A 142 0.96 6.71 23.40
CA LYS A 142 0.17 6.64 22.15
C LYS A 142 -1.02 7.61 22.12
N GLY A 143 -1.63 7.91 23.28
CA GLY A 143 -2.73 8.87 23.38
C GLY A 143 -2.30 10.33 23.15
N ASP A 144 -1.05 10.64 23.50
CA ASP A 144 -0.50 12.01 23.45
C ASP A 144 0.20 12.28 22.12
N ASN A 145 0.89 11.29 21.57
CA ASN A 145 1.70 11.48 20.35
C ASN A 145 0.92 11.21 19.06
N TYR A 146 -0.17 10.43 19.11
CA TYR A 146 -0.95 10.04 17.92
C TYR A 146 -2.37 10.62 17.94
N LEU A 147 -3.16 10.24 16.93
CA LEU A 147 -4.57 10.58 16.80
C LEU A 147 -5.38 10.24 18.07
N ASN A 148 -5.99 11.27 18.64
CA ASN A 148 -6.91 11.19 19.77
C ASN A 148 -8.38 11.38 19.37
N GLU A 149 -8.65 11.74 18.12
CA GLU A 149 -9.99 11.92 17.55
C GLU A 149 -10.20 11.00 16.34
N PRO A 150 -11.44 10.54 16.09
CA PRO A 150 -11.77 9.83 14.86
C PRO A 150 -11.36 10.65 13.63
N THR A 151 -10.77 9.97 12.64
CA THR A 151 -10.22 10.61 11.45
C THR A 151 -10.49 9.75 10.23
N LEU A 152 -10.82 10.38 9.11
CA LEU A 152 -11.01 9.68 7.84
C LEU A 152 -9.71 9.69 7.06
N LEU A 153 -9.24 8.52 6.66
CA LEU A 153 -8.08 8.33 5.80
C LEU A 153 -8.54 7.82 4.45
N THR A 154 -7.92 8.32 3.39
CA THR A 154 -7.97 7.70 2.06
C THR A 154 -6.63 7.02 1.85
N ALA A 155 -6.66 5.73 1.48
CA ALA A 155 -5.46 4.94 1.31
C ALA A 155 -5.51 4.13 0.02
N PHE A 156 -4.37 4.04 -0.65
CA PHE A 156 -4.15 3.07 -1.71
C PHE A 156 -3.66 1.76 -1.10
N TYR A 157 -4.24 0.64 -1.57
CA TYR A 157 -3.98 -0.71 -1.12
C TYR A 157 -3.63 -1.58 -2.33
N ARG A 158 -2.54 -2.35 -2.23
CA ARG A 158 -2.16 -3.35 -3.22
C ARG A 158 -1.85 -4.68 -2.55
N GLU A 159 -2.40 -5.76 -3.10
CA GLU A 159 -2.07 -7.13 -2.73
C GLU A 159 -1.70 -7.92 -3.97
N SER A 160 -0.56 -8.59 -3.93
CA SER A 160 -0.08 -9.42 -5.02
C SER A 160 0.34 -10.80 -4.52
N ILE A 161 0.12 -11.79 -5.39
CA ILE A 161 0.66 -13.14 -5.23
C ILE A 161 1.51 -13.41 -6.46
N GLN A 162 2.79 -13.65 -6.23
CA GLN A 162 3.76 -13.97 -7.27
C GLN A 162 4.20 -15.42 -7.14
N GLN A 163 4.39 -16.09 -8.27
CA GLN A 163 5.08 -17.37 -8.35
C GLN A 163 6.35 -17.17 -9.19
N ARG A 164 7.52 -17.23 -8.55
CA ARG A 164 8.78 -16.76 -9.17
C ARG A 164 8.61 -15.31 -9.62
N ASN A 165 8.76 -15.00 -10.90
CA ASN A 165 8.61 -13.63 -11.42
C ASN A 165 7.21 -13.34 -11.98
N LYS A 166 6.27 -14.30 -11.94
CA LYS A 166 4.94 -14.15 -12.54
C LYS A 166 3.88 -13.86 -11.48
N HIS A 167 3.15 -12.76 -11.64
CA HIS A 167 1.95 -12.48 -10.85
C HIS A 167 0.81 -13.43 -11.21
N VAL A 168 0.27 -14.13 -10.22
CA VAL A 168 -0.88 -15.03 -10.34
C VAL A 168 -2.16 -14.44 -9.73
N SER A 169 -2.02 -13.44 -8.86
CA SER A 169 -3.13 -12.60 -8.41
C SER A 169 -2.63 -11.18 -8.14
N LEU A 170 -3.42 -10.19 -8.54
CA LEU A 170 -3.19 -8.77 -8.26
C LEU A 170 -4.53 -8.15 -7.88
N SER A 171 -4.58 -7.51 -6.73
CA SER A 171 -5.71 -6.74 -6.24
C SER A 171 -5.23 -5.35 -5.86
N GLU A 172 -5.88 -4.33 -6.39
CA GLU A 172 -5.60 -2.94 -6.05
C GLU A 172 -6.90 -2.24 -5.66
N ALA A 173 -6.83 -1.34 -4.69
CA ALA A 173 -7.98 -0.55 -4.27
C ALA A 173 -7.60 0.80 -3.68
N VAL A 174 -8.51 1.76 -3.81
CA VAL A 174 -8.61 2.90 -2.90
C VAL A 174 -9.65 2.55 -1.84
N VAL A 175 -9.25 2.64 -0.58
CA VAL A 175 -10.10 2.39 0.59
C VAL A 175 -10.25 3.68 1.41
N ASN A 176 -11.40 3.82 2.06
CA ASN A 176 -11.59 4.83 3.09
C ASN A 176 -11.57 4.15 4.46
N ILE A 177 -10.81 4.72 5.39
CA ILE A 177 -10.62 4.15 6.73
C ILE A 177 -11.09 5.18 7.75
N GLU A 178 -12.08 4.83 8.56
CA GLU A 178 -12.37 5.54 9.80
C GLU A 178 -11.40 5.06 10.87
N LYS A 179 -10.28 5.78 10.97
CA LYS A 179 -9.25 5.55 11.97
C LYS A 179 -9.80 5.97 13.33
N GLN A 180 -9.89 5.02 14.25
CA GLN A 180 -10.29 5.30 15.62
C GLN A 180 -9.12 5.88 16.41
N PRO A 181 -9.37 6.68 17.46
CA PRO A 181 -8.33 7.15 18.38
C PRO A 181 -7.41 6.03 18.89
N TYR A 182 -6.12 6.31 19.07
CA TYR A 182 -5.11 5.34 19.51
C TYR A 182 -5.25 4.96 20.99
N ASN A 183 -5.87 5.84 21.79
CA ASN A 183 -6.25 5.58 23.18
C ASN A 183 -7.58 4.80 23.31
N SER A 184 -8.22 4.44 22.20
CA SER A 184 -9.49 3.73 22.16
C SER A 184 -9.34 2.27 21.75
N ASN A 185 -10.07 1.38 22.42
CA ASN A 185 -10.17 -0.05 22.08
C ASN A 185 -11.07 -0.33 20.86
N ARG A 186 -11.64 0.72 20.24
CA ARG A 186 -12.44 0.56 19.02
C ARG A 186 -11.55 0.22 17.83
N GLU A 187 -11.96 -0.78 17.06
CA GLU A 187 -11.31 -1.18 15.81
C GLU A 187 -11.58 -0.16 14.69
N ASP A 188 -10.61 -0.01 13.79
CA ASP A 188 -10.77 0.81 12.59
C ASP A 188 -11.83 0.21 11.67
N ARG A 189 -12.56 1.06 10.96
CA ARG A 189 -13.58 0.64 10.01
C ARG A 189 -13.14 0.99 8.61
N VAL A 190 -13.34 0.07 7.67
CA VAL A 190 -12.91 0.25 6.29
C VAL A 190 -14.11 0.19 5.37
N SER A 191 -14.15 1.06 4.38
CA SER A 191 -15.02 0.95 3.20
C SER A 191 -14.19 0.91 1.93
N LEU A 192 -14.73 0.24 0.91
CA LEU A 192 -14.11 0.19 -0.40
C LEU A 192 -14.63 1.37 -1.24
N TYR A 193 -13.73 2.19 -1.77
CA TYR A 193 -14.11 3.28 -2.67
C TYR A 193 -14.06 2.84 -4.13
N LYS A 194 -12.90 2.35 -4.57
CA LYS A 194 -12.68 1.87 -5.95
C LYS A 194 -11.69 0.71 -5.92
N ALA A 195 -11.91 -0.34 -6.72
CA ALA A 195 -11.04 -1.50 -6.73
C ALA A 195 -10.99 -2.19 -8.08
N ARG A 196 -9.87 -2.84 -8.37
CA ARG A 196 -9.69 -3.74 -9.49
C ARG A 196 -8.94 -4.98 -9.02
N LYS A 197 -9.33 -6.14 -9.53
CA LYS A 197 -8.69 -7.41 -9.16
C LYS A 197 -8.71 -8.39 -10.32
N SER A 198 -7.56 -9.01 -10.54
CA SER A 198 -7.40 -10.10 -11.49
C SER A 198 -6.68 -11.27 -10.82
N SER A 199 -7.14 -12.48 -11.13
CA SER A 199 -6.57 -13.72 -10.62
C SER A 199 -6.50 -14.72 -11.78
N ASP A 200 -5.31 -15.27 -12.05
CA ASP A 200 -5.13 -16.25 -13.13
C ASP A 200 -5.56 -17.65 -12.68
N TYR A 201 -6.87 -17.92 -12.71
CA TYR A 201 -7.45 -19.17 -12.22
C TYR A 201 -6.91 -20.45 -12.87
N THR A 202 -6.40 -20.36 -14.10
CA THR A 202 -5.82 -21.51 -14.80
C THR A 202 -4.54 -22.03 -14.14
N ASN A 203 -3.76 -21.13 -13.52
CA ASN A 203 -2.61 -21.50 -12.69
C ASN A 203 -3.01 -21.77 -11.21
N LEU A 204 -4.25 -21.40 -10.83
CA LEU A 204 -4.81 -21.56 -9.48
C LEU A 204 -5.58 -22.89 -9.28
N ASP A 205 -5.67 -23.80 -10.26
CA ASP A 205 -6.06 -25.21 -9.98
C ASP A 205 -5.11 -25.86 -8.94
N THR A 206 -3.93 -25.27 -8.77
CA THR A 206 -2.95 -25.52 -7.70
C THR A 206 -2.92 -24.44 -6.60
N LEU A 207 -3.92 -23.59 -6.42
CA LEU A 207 -3.86 -22.53 -5.41
C LEU A 207 -5.23 -22.09 -4.87
N ALA A 208 -6.14 -23.03 -4.63
CA ALA A 208 -7.27 -22.78 -3.70
C ALA A 208 -6.80 -22.63 -2.23
N VAL A 209 -5.61 -22.04 -2.02
CA VAL A 209 -5.09 -21.65 -0.72
C VAL A 209 -5.64 -20.26 -0.44
N LYS A 210 -6.67 -20.18 0.41
CA LYS A 210 -7.13 -18.90 0.92
C LYS A 210 -6.20 -18.50 2.06
N LEU A 211 -5.31 -17.56 1.79
CA LEU A 211 -4.59 -16.84 2.83
C LEU A 211 -5.55 -15.85 3.51
N LYS A 212 -5.26 -15.47 4.75
CA LYS A 212 -5.91 -14.31 5.37
C LYS A 212 -5.35 -13.06 4.68
N GLY A 213 -6.04 -12.54 3.67
CA GLY A 213 -5.67 -11.35 2.93
C GLY A 213 -6.72 -10.23 3.06
N GLY A 214 -6.59 -9.20 2.24
CA GLY A 214 -7.45 -8.02 2.25
C GLY A 214 -6.86 -6.82 3.00
N PRO A 215 -7.48 -5.63 2.89
CA PRO A 215 -6.92 -4.36 3.35
C PRO A 215 -6.73 -4.25 4.87
N PHE A 216 -7.25 -5.19 5.65
CA PHE A 216 -7.02 -5.23 7.10
C PHE A 216 -5.65 -5.81 7.47
N GLY A 217 -5.03 -6.63 6.61
CA GLY A 217 -3.68 -7.16 6.84
C GLY A 217 -2.66 -6.07 7.15
N PRO A 218 -2.43 -5.11 6.23
CA PRO A 218 -1.54 -3.97 6.46
C PRO A 218 -1.99 -3.07 7.63
N LEU A 219 -3.30 -2.88 7.85
CA LEU A 219 -3.79 -2.09 9.00
C LEU A 219 -3.42 -2.70 10.35
N TYR A 220 -3.42 -4.03 10.47
CA TYR A 220 -3.06 -4.73 11.71
C TYR A 220 -1.56 -4.73 11.99
N VAL A 221 -0.72 -4.26 11.05
CA VAL A 221 0.72 -4.01 11.24
C VAL A 221 0.96 -2.70 12.02
N ASP A 222 -0.04 -1.82 12.15
CA ASP A 222 0.04 -0.63 13.00
C ASP A 222 0.15 -1.03 14.48
N ILE A 223 1.39 -1.20 14.96
CA ILE A 223 1.73 -1.60 16.34
C ILE A 223 1.13 -0.63 17.37
N MET A 224 1.03 0.66 17.04
CA MET A 224 0.54 1.64 18.00
C MET A 224 -0.98 1.53 18.18
N LYS A 225 -1.71 1.18 17.11
CA LYS A 225 -3.15 0.94 17.16
C LYS A 225 -3.50 -0.47 17.64
N TYR A 226 -2.74 -1.48 17.19
CA TYR A 226 -2.97 -2.89 17.46
C TYR A 226 -1.73 -3.59 18.06
N PRO A 227 -1.24 -3.14 19.23
CA PRO A 227 -0.03 -3.70 19.84
C PRO A 227 -0.18 -5.19 20.15
N ASP A 228 -1.41 -5.63 20.40
CA ASP A 228 -1.74 -7.01 20.72
C ASP A 228 -1.47 -8.00 19.58
N PHE A 229 -1.26 -7.57 18.33
CA PHE A 229 -0.84 -8.50 17.27
C PHE A 229 0.66 -8.87 17.37
N LEU A 230 1.48 -7.93 17.83
CA LEU A 230 2.93 -8.12 18.00
C LEU A 230 3.25 -8.69 19.39
N PHE A 231 2.67 -8.10 20.43
CA PHE A 231 2.88 -8.49 21.83
C PHE A 231 1.80 -9.48 22.32
N TYR A 232 1.21 -10.27 21.41
CA TYR A 232 0.16 -11.22 21.76
C TYR A 232 0.69 -12.30 22.70
N LYS A 233 -0.01 -12.59 23.80
CA LYS A 233 0.34 -13.59 24.84
C LYS A 233 1.61 -13.31 25.66
N SER A 234 2.45 -12.40 25.18
CA SER A 234 3.72 -12.03 25.80
C SER A 234 3.66 -10.53 26.06
N THR A 235 3.51 -10.12 27.33
CA THR A 235 3.73 -8.71 27.70
C THR A 235 5.15 -8.29 27.30
N LEU A 236 5.51 -7.02 27.45
CA LEU A 236 6.91 -6.57 27.22
C LEU A 236 7.94 -7.38 28.02
N GLU A 237 7.52 -8.10 29.07
CA GLU A 237 8.36 -9.04 29.83
C GLU A 237 8.82 -10.26 29.01
N GLY A 238 8.06 -10.67 28.00
CA GLY A 238 8.40 -11.79 27.11
C GLY A 238 9.43 -11.44 26.04
N PHE A 239 10.02 -10.25 26.07
CA PHE A 239 10.92 -9.75 25.04
C PHE A 239 12.25 -9.27 25.63
N VAL A 240 13.32 -9.46 24.86
CA VAL A 240 14.61 -8.81 25.08
C VAL A 240 14.70 -7.61 24.15
N PHE A 241 15.16 -6.48 24.67
CA PHE A 241 15.35 -5.22 23.94
C PHE A 241 16.80 -4.75 24.09
N ASN A 242 17.44 -4.40 22.98
CA ASN A 242 18.81 -3.88 22.96
C ASN A 242 18.90 -2.69 22.01
N PHE A 243 19.67 -1.66 22.37
CA PHE A 243 19.97 -0.59 21.43
C PHE A 243 20.84 -1.08 20.28
N ASP A 244 20.60 -0.52 19.11
CA ASP A 244 21.46 -0.55 17.93
C ASP A 244 22.07 0.83 17.72
N ASP A 245 22.88 0.96 16.68
CA ASP A 245 23.39 2.26 16.24
C ASP A 245 22.23 3.25 15.98
N PRO A 246 22.26 4.44 16.60
CA PRO A 246 21.22 5.43 16.39
C PRO A 246 21.22 5.93 14.95
N THR A 247 20.07 6.44 14.51
CA THR A 247 19.93 7.01 13.17
C THR A 247 19.08 8.28 13.20
N LYS A 248 18.84 8.88 12.03
CA LYS A 248 17.97 10.04 11.89
C LYS A 248 16.86 9.81 10.88
N LEU A 249 15.74 10.49 11.10
CA LEU A 249 14.68 10.66 10.12
C LEU A 249 14.22 12.11 10.20
N ASP A 250 14.30 12.84 9.08
CA ASP A 250 13.88 14.24 9.03
C ASP A 250 14.59 15.13 10.06
N GLY A 251 15.90 14.92 10.21
CA GLY A 251 16.74 15.62 11.19
C GLY A 251 16.48 15.24 12.65
N ARG A 252 15.55 14.33 12.94
CA ARG A 252 15.25 13.85 14.29
C ARG A 252 16.13 12.65 14.64
N TYR A 253 16.80 12.70 15.79
CA TYR A 253 17.54 11.55 16.31
C TYR A 253 16.57 10.45 16.78
N LEU A 254 16.86 9.22 16.39
CA LEU A 254 16.06 8.05 16.73
C LEU A 254 16.88 7.08 17.59
N TYR A 255 16.27 6.60 18.67
CA TYR A 255 16.66 5.31 19.25
C TYR A 255 16.33 4.22 18.22
N VAL A 256 17.31 3.38 17.90
CA VAL A 256 17.09 2.12 17.19
C VAL A 256 17.12 1.01 18.23
N ILE A 257 16.01 0.30 18.40
CA ILE A 257 15.89 -0.76 19.41
C ILE A 257 15.58 -2.07 18.71
N ASN A 258 16.53 -2.99 18.78
CA ASN A 258 16.34 -4.39 18.42
C ASN A 258 15.46 -5.05 19.48
N PHE A 259 14.49 -5.87 19.04
CA PHE A 259 13.69 -6.69 19.93
C PHE A 259 13.62 -8.14 19.46
N LYS A 260 13.45 -9.06 20.41
CA LYS A 260 13.23 -10.48 20.15
C LYS A 260 12.42 -11.10 21.28
N GLU A 261 11.39 -11.87 20.91
CA GLU A 261 10.61 -12.65 21.86
C GLU A 261 11.43 -13.82 22.44
N ILE A 262 11.32 -14.04 23.74
CA ILE A 262 12.10 -15.02 24.51
C ILE A 262 11.60 -16.44 24.23
N ASN A 263 10.28 -16.63 24.11
CA ASN A 263 9.70 -17.95 23.89
C ASN A 263 9.79 -18.34 22.41
N THR A 264 10.76 -19.18 22.07
CA THR A 264 11.00 -19.62 20.70
C THR A 264 10.39 -20.99 20.37
N ASN A 265 9.53 -21.55 21.22
CA ASN A 265 8.86 -22.85 20.97
C ASN A 265 7.69 -22.74 19.97
N GLU A 266 7.08 -21.56 19.92
CA GLU A 266 6.04 -21.18 18.97
C GLU A 266 6.62 -20.15 17.99
N PRO A 267 5.91 -19.79 16.90
CA PRO A 267 6.31 -18.66 16.06
C PRO A 267 6.51 -17.42 16.93
N TRP A 268 7.66 -16.75 16.77
CA TRP A 268 8.12 -15.70 17.68
C TRP A 268 8.59 -14.47 16.91
N TYR A 269 8.33 -13.29 17.45
CA TYR A 269 8.62 -12.03 16.77
C TYR A 269 10.01 -11.49 17.06
N PHE A 270 10.59 -10.80 16.09
CA PHE A 270 11.83 -10.04 16.22
C PHE A 270 11.92 -8.93 15.19
N GLY A 271 12.71 -7.90 15.47
CA GLY A 271 12.86 -6.78 14.56
C GLY A 271 13.49 -5.56 15.20
N LYS A 272 13.23 -4.40 14.58
CA LYS A 272 13.73 -3.09 14.98
C LYS A 272 12.58 -2.12 15.15
N LEU A 273 12.64 -1.34 16.23
CA LEU A 273 11.79 -0.19 16.48
C LEU A 273 12.63 1.08 16.33
N TYR A 274 12.13 2.06 15.58
CA TYR A 274 12.77 3.37 15.41
C TYR A 274 11.92 4.39 16.17
N ILE A 275 12.48 4.94 17.25
CA ILE A 275 11.75 5.76 18.22
C ILE A 275 12.40 7.13 18.30
N ASP A 276 11.62 8.19 18.04
CA ASP A 276 12.07 9.58 18.20
C ASP A 276 12.57 9.82 19.62
N ALA A 277 13.84 10.22 19.75
CA ALA A 277 14.53 10.26 21.04
C ALA A 277 13.98 11.34 21.98
N LYS A 278 13.33 12.37 21.44
CA LYS A 278 12.79 13.50 22.20
C LYS A 278 11.38 13.23 22.71
N SER A 279 10.50 12.71 21.85
CA SER A 279 9.08 12.51 22.14
C SER A 279 8.72 11.10 22.56
N LEU A 280 9.65 10.14 22.42
CA LEU A 280 9.41 8.71 22.59
C LEU A 280 8.23 8.25 21.72
N THR A 281 8.29 8.60 20.43
CA THR A 281 7.26 8.23 19.45
C THR A 281 7.82 7.20 18.49
N LEU A 282 7.08 6.12 18.23
CA LEU A 282 7.45 5.15 17.21
C LEU A 282 7.25 5.78 15.82
N VAL A 283 8.34 5.99 15.09
CA VAL A 283 8.29 6.61 13.75
C VAL A 283 8.31 5.55 12.65
N LYS A 284 8.91 4.39 12.94
CA LYS A 284 8.99 3.24 12.04
C LYS A 284 9.20 1.95 12.84
N ALA A 285 8.76 0.82 12.31
CA ALA A 285 9.19 -0.49 12.76
C ALA A 285 9.32 -1.45 11.59
N ASP A 286 10.37 -2.27 11.62
CA ASP A 286 10.60 -3.36 10.68
C ASP A 286 10.76 -4.66 11.48
N TYR A 287 9.92 -5.65 11.22
CA TYR A 287 9.93 -6.88 12.02
C TYR A 287 9.46 -8.10 11.25
N SER A 288 9.77 -9.27 11.80
CA SER A 288 9.44 -10.57 11.23
C SER A 288 8.89 -11.49 12.31
N LEU A 289 8.11 -12.47 11.88
CA LEU A 289 7.74 -13.63 12.68
C LEU A 289 8.58 -14.82 12.20
N ASN A 290 9.32 -15.45 13.11
CA ASN A 290 9.95 -16.73 12.83
C ASN A 290 8.86 -17.80 12.65
N VAL A 291 8.91 -18.55 11.55
CA VAL A 291 7.89 -19.54 11.17
C VAL A 291 8.42 -20.97 11.12
N ASP A 292 9.54 -21.24 11.78
CA ASP A 292 10.20 -22.56 11.76
C ASP A 292 9.31 -23.67 12.35
N ASN A 293 8.50 -23.34 13.36
CA ASN A 293 7.40 -24.21 13.80
C ASN A 293 6.27 -24.21 12.76
N ARG A 294 6.48 -24.99 11.69
CA ARG A 294 5.57 -25.10 10.53
C ARG A 294 4.12 -25.39 10.89
N LYS A 295 3.88 -26.23 11.90
CA LYS A 295 2.52 -26.63 12.30
C LYS A 295 1.77 -25.45 12.92
N ALA A 296 2.42 -24.71 13.81
CA ALA A 296 1.85 -23.53 14.43
C ALA A 296 1.68 -22.40 13.40
N ALA A 297 2.72 -22.12 12.61
CA ALA A 297 2.67 -21.09 11.57
C ALA A 297 1.58 -21.37 10.52
N GLN A 298 1.39 -22.63 10.09
CA GLN A 298 0.30 -22.99 9.18
C GLN A 298 -1.08 -22.62 9.76
N LYS A 299 -1.31 -22.82 11.07
CA LYS A 299 -2.58 -22.45 11.72
C LYS A 299 -2.82 -20.93 11.76
N MET A 300 -1.75 -20.13 11.80
CA MET A 300 -1.85 -18.67 11.84
C MET A 300 -2.28 -18.10 10.48
N PHE A 301 -1.65 -18.55 9.40
CA PHE A 301 -1.75 -17.90 8.09
C PHE A 301 -2.66 -18.61 7.07
N VAL A 302 -2.82 -19.94 7.16
CA VAL A 302 -3.55 -20.71 6.13
C VAL A 302 -4.99 -20.95 6.56
N LYS A 303 -5.94 -20.24 5.94
CA LYS A 303 -7.39 -20.35 6.27
C LYS A 303 -8.04 -21.56 5.59
N LYS A 304 -7.74 -21.79 4.31
CA LYS A 304 -8.26 -22.94 3.53
C LYS A 304 -7.19 -23.40 2.56
N LYS A 305 -7.11 -24.70 2.29
CA LYS A 305 -6.25 -25.30 1.27
C LYS A 305 -6.86 -26.61 0.74
N PRO A 306 -6.51 -27.06 -0.48
CA PRO A 306 -6.86 -28.40 -0.96
C PRO A 306 -6.31 -29.51 -0.05
N GLY A 307 -7.02 -30.63 0.03
CA GLY A 307 -6.57 -31.81 0.79
C GLY A 307 -5.27 -32.41 0.27
N SER A 308 -5.02 -32.28 -1.04
CA SER A 308 -3.81 -32.74 -1.73
C SER A 308 -2.59 -31.82 -1.58
N ALA A 309 -2.77 -30.65 -0.95
CA ALA A 309 -1.72 -29.64 -0.76
C ALA A 309 -1.30 -29.50 0.71
N LYS A 310 0.00 -29.34 0.95
CA LYS A 310 0.55 -28.86 2.22
C LYS A 310 1.16 -27.48 1.98
N VAL A 311 0.82 -26.50 2.81
CA VAL A 311 1.20 -25.10 2.64
C VAL A 311 1.95 -24.67 3.89
N PHE A 312 3.17 -24.16 3.72
CA PHE A 312 4.01 -23.73 4.82
C PHE A 312 4.50 -22.31 4.57
N PRO A 313 4.21 -21.35 5.47
CA PRO A 313 4.96 -20.10 5.47
C PRO A 313 6.42 -20.43 5.79
N ILE A 314 7.34 -19.76 5.12
CA ILE A 314 8.79 -19.94 5.32
C ILE A 314 9.53 -18.63 5.61
N GLU A 315 8.88 -17.50 5.35
CA GLU A 315 9.44 -16.17 5.58
C GLU A 315 8.29 -15.19 5.80
N THR A 316 8.49 -14.23 6.70
CA THR A 316 7.58 -13.10 6.89
C THR A 316 8.39 -11.84 7.09
N SER A 317 7.85 -10.71 6.63
CA SER A 317 8.41 -9.39 6.89
C SER A 317 7.27 -8.39 7.00
N TYR A 318 7.37 -7.49 7.95
CA TYR A 318 6.38 -6.47 8.25
C TYR A 318 7.09 -5.13 8.41
N GLN A 319 6.50 -4.10 7.81
CA GLN A 319 6.95 -2.74 7.92
C GLN A 319 5.77 -1.85 8.29
N ILE A 320 6.01 -0.89 9.18
CA ILE A 320 5.10 0.21 9.46
C ILE A 320 5.88 1.51 9.55
N ASP A 321 5.38 2.54 8.87
CA ASP A 321 5.89 3.89 8.94
C ASP A 321 4.79 4.84 9.46
N TYR A 322 5.20 5.85 10.21
CA TYR A 322 4.34 6.94 10.67
C TYR A 322 4.88 8.27 10.17
N THR A 323 3.99 9.23 9.94
CA THR A 323 4.35 10.59 9.54
C THR A 323 3.80 11.62 10.53
N GLU A 324 4.51 12.73 10.70
CA GLU A 324 4.14 13.81 11.60
C GLU A 324 3.39 14.93 10.85
N ASN A 325 2.32 15.43 11.46
CA ASN A 325 1.61 16.61 10.99
C ASN A 325 1.03 17.38 12.19
N ASN A 326 1.44 18.64 12.36
CA ASN A 326 0.97 19.54 13.41
C ASN A 326 1.13 18.99 14.84
N GLY A 327 2.28 18.38 15.14
CA GLY A 327 2.65 17.85 16.44
C GLY A 327 2.07 16.47 16.76
N LYS A 328 1.36 15.84 15.82
CA LYS A 328 0.77 14.51 15.97
C LYS A 328 1.31 13.55 14.91
N TRP A 329 1.37 12.27 15.25
CA TRP A 329 1.82 11.20 14.36
C TRP A 329 0.66 10.36 13.84
N TYR A 330 0.80 9.91 12.60
CA TYR A 330 -0.24 9.25 11.83
C TYR A 330 0.32 8.04 11.11
N TYR A 331 -0.44 6.94 11.09
CA TYR A 331 -0.22 5.83 10.17
C TYR A 331 -0.05 6.34 8.74
N SER A 332 1.09 6.06 8.10
CA SER A 332 1.39 6.54 6.74
C SER A 332 1.57 5.41 5.73
N TYR A 333 2.37 4.38 6.05
CA TYR A 333 2.62 3.25 5.17
C TYR A 333 2.74 1.96 5.97
N SER A 334 2.30 0.84 5.40
CA SER A 334 2.62 -0.48 5.92
C SER A 334 2.79 -1.50 4.80
N ASN A 335 3.65 -2.47 5.03
CA ASN A 335 3.82 -3.65 4.20
C ASN A 335 3.72 -4.91 5.06
N ALA A 336 3.02 -5.92 4.55
CA ALA A 336 3.03 -7.28 5.06
C ALA A 336 3.42 -8.25 3.94
N TYR A 337 4.60 -8.83 4.07
CA TYR A 337 5.17 -9.79 3.16
C TYR A 337 5.20 -11.18 3.78
N MET A 338 4.94 -12.21 2.96
CA MET A 338 5.08 -13.60 3.34
C MET A 338 5.48 -14.47 2.15
N LYS A 339 6.53 -15.27 2.32
CA LYS A 339 6.87 -16.34 1.38
C LYS A 339 6.29 -17.66 1.87
N PHE A 340 5.66 -18.42 0.99
CA PHE A 340 5.14 -19.75 1.31
C PHE A 340 5.51 -20.81 0.28
N VAL A 341 5.66 -22.04 0.77
CA VAL A 341 5.93 -23.24 -0.02
C VAL A 341 4.68 -24.09 -0.06
N VAL A 342 4.33 -24.57 -1.25
CA VAL A 342 3.22 -25.51 -1.47
C VAL A 342 3.77 -26.84 -2.01
N ASN A 343 3.52 -27.91 -1.25
CA ASN A 343 3.85 -29.29 -1.63
C ASN A 343 2.58 -30.02 -2.07
N TRP A 344 2.61 -30.60 -3.28
CA TRP A 344 1.50 -31.35 -3.85
C TRP A 344 1.77 -32.85 -3.79
N LYS A 345 0.76 -33.66 -3.43
CA LYS A 345 0.90 -35.12 -3.32
C LYS A 345 1.48 -35.80 -4.57
N ASN A 346 1.26 -35.24 -5.76
CA ASN A 346 1.65 -35.82 -7.05
C ASN A 346 2.63 -34.94 -7.85
N LYS A 347 3.35 -34.00 -7.22
CA LYS A 347 4.40 -33.22 -7.90
C LYS A 347 5.75 -33.45 -7.22
N LEU A 348 6.78 -33.69 -8.03
CA LEU A 348 8.16 -33.90 -7.56
C LEU A 348 8.79 -32.61 -7.00
N PHE A 349 8.39 -31.45 -7.51
CA PHE A 349 8.90 -30.16 -7.08
C PHE A 349 7.84 -29.35 -6.33
N ASN A 350 8.29 -28.66 -5.28
CA ASN A 350 7.45 -27.71 -4.56
C ASN A 350 7.27 -26.42 -5.36
N SER A 351 6.20 -25.70 -5.05
CA SER A 351 5.93 -24.36 -5.60
C SER A 351 6.20 -23.33 -4.52
N ARG A 352 6.83 -22.22 -4.88
CA ARG A 352 7.11 -21.09 -3.98
C ARG A 352 6.33 -19.88 -4.45
N TYR A 353 5.76 -19.17 -3.49
CA TYR A 353 4.96 -17.99 -3.75
C TYR A 353 5.31 -16.89 -2.77
N ASP A 354 5.26 -15.67 -3.29
CA ASP A 354 5.46 -14.44 -2.56
C ASP A 354 4.09 -13.75 -2.45
N PHE A 355 3.64 -13.52 -1.23
CA PHE A 355 2.46 -12.73 -0.92
C PHE A 355 2.94 -11.37 -0.41
N ASN A 356 2.53 -10.29 -1.06
CA ASN A 356 2.81 -8.93 -0.64
C ASN A 356 1.49 -8.18 -0.46
N SER A 357 1.32 -7.49 0.66
CA SER A 357 0.15 -6.68 0.96
C SER A 357 0.61 -5.34 1.52
N GLU A 358 0.42 -4.28 0.75
CA GLU A 358 0.90 -2.93 1.07
C GLU A 358 -0.24 -1.91 1.08
N MET A 359 -0.07 -0.89 1.89
CA MET A 359 -1.02 0.21 2.00
C MET A 359 -0.30 1.52 2.30
N ILE A 360 -0.67 2.57 1.58
CA ILE A 360 -0.23 3.95 1.83
C ILE A 360 -1.44 4.85 2.04
N VAL A 361 -1.38 5.68 3.08
CA VAL A 361 -2.31 6.79 3.28
C VAL A 361 -1.91 7.94 2.36
N THR A 362 -2.84 8.35 1.51
CA THR A 362 -2.61 9.36 0.47
C THR A 362 -3.38 10.65 0.73
N ASN A 363 -4.35 10.61 1.65
CA ASN A 363 -5.06 11.78 2.13
C ASN A 363 -5.68 11.53 3.52
N ARG A 364 -6.00 12.61 4.22
CA ARG A 364 -6.66 12.61 5.52
C ARG A 364 -7.66 13.77 5.61
N LYS A 365 -8.79 13.53 6.25
CA LYS A 365 -9.82 14.54 6.58
C LYS A 365 -10.35 14.32 8.01
N PRO A 366 -10.90 15.36 8.67
CA PRO A 366 -11.66 15.21 9.90
C PRO A 366 -12.82 14.21 9.74
N TYR A 367 -13.30 13.65 10.85
CA TYR A 367 -14.45 12.75 10.83
C TYR A 367 -15.75 13.48 10.50
N GLU A 368 -16.60 12.82 9.71
CA GLU A 368 -17.95 13.26 9.36
C GLU A 368 -18.97 12.28 9.97
N GLU A 369 -19.94 12.77 10.74
CA GLU A 369 -20.87 11.91 11.50
C GLU A 369 -21.68 10.95 10.61
N ASN A 370 -22.06 11.39 9.42
CA ASN A 370 -22.80 10.62 8.43
C ASN A 370 -21.92 9.69 7.58
N TRP A 371 -20.61 9.64 7.81
CA TRP A 371 -19.70 8.81 7.02
C TRP A 371 -20.11 7.33 7.06
N LYS A 372 -20.51 6.83 8.24
CA LYS A 372 -20.91 5.42 8.43
C LYS A 372 -22.16 5.05 7.64
N SER A 373 -23.16 5.92 7.59
CA SER A 373 -24.39 5.67 6.84
C SER A 373 -24.17 5.74 5.33
N ASN A 374 -23.21 6.56 4.89
CA ASN A 374 -22.94 6.78 3.47
C ASN A 374 -21.98 5.75 2.86
N ASN A 375 -21.32 4.93 3.70
CA ASN A 375 -20.28 4.01 3.25
C ASN A 375 -20.63 2.56 3.56
N LYS A 376 -20.46 1.69 2.56
CA LYS A 376 -20.59 0.24 2.74
C LYS A 376 -19.33 -0.32 3.39
N LEU A 377 -19.42 -0.60 4.69
CA LEU A 377 -18.31 -1.18 5.45
C LEU A 377 -17.99 -2.60 5.01
N ILE A 378 -16.70 -2.91 4.96
CA ILE A 378 -16.17 -4.25 4.69
C ILE A 378 -15.73 -4.93 5.99
N ARG A 379 -15.86 -6.26 6.04
CA ARG A 379 -15.45 -7.07 7.20
C ARG A 379 -13.96 -7.41 7.11
N PRO A 380 -13.26 -7.62 8.24
CA PRO A 380 -11.86 -8.07 8.24
C PRO A 380 -11.60 -9.37 7.46
N SER A 381 -12.61 -10.22 7.33
CA SER A 381 -12.52 -11.48 6.61
C SER A 381 -12.85 -11.37 5.11
N ILE A 382 -13.01 -10.16 4.57
CA ILE A 382 -13.37 -9.95 3.17
C ILE A 382 -12.33 -10.58 2.23
N VAL A 383 -12.83 -11.19 1.16
CA VAL A 383 -12.01 -11.59 0.02
C VAL A 383 -12.47 -10.71 -1.13
N MET A 384 -11.54 -9.93 -1.69
CA MET A 384 -11.83 -9.05 -2.82
C MET A 384 -12.36 -9.88 -4.00
N VAL A 385 -13.45 -9.42 -4.60
CA VAL A 385 -14.07 -10.05 -5.78
C VAL A 385 -13.30 -9.60 -7.01
N ASP A 386 -13.15 -10.48 -7.99
CA ASP A 386 -12.52 -10.10 -9.25
C ASP A 386 -13.33 -9.03 -9.99
N ASP A 387 -12.62 -8.01 -10.43
CA ASP A 387 -13.13 -6.94 -11.26
C ASP A 387 -11.98 -6.51 -12.18
N VAL A 388 -11.99 -7.08 -13.38
CA VAL A 388 -10.96 -6.83 -14.38
C VAL A 388 -11.19 -5.53 -15.17
N SER A 389 -12.40 -4.96 -15.09
CA SER A 389 -12.78 -3.78 -15.87
C SER A 389 -11.90 -2.56 -15.54
N GLY A 390 -11.47 -2.45 -14.28
CA GLY A 390 -10.59 -1.38 -13.82
C GLY A 390 -9.15 -1.44 -14.34
N PHE A 391 -8.73 -2.52 -15.01
CA PHE A 391 -7.40 -2.58 -15.63
C PHE A 391 -7.33 -1.92 -17.00
N TYR A 392 -8.47 -1.59 -17.63
CA TYR A 392 -8.49 -0.97 -18.95
C TYR A 392 -8.41 0.55 -18.94
N ASP A 393 -8.85 1.16 -17.85
CA ASP A 393 -8.85 2.61 -17.70
C ASP A 393 -7.45 3.07 -17.26
N MET A 394 -6.71 3.72 -18.17
CA MET A 394 -5.40 4.31 -17.84
C MET A 394 -5.50 5.35 -16.73
N ASN A 395 -6.65 6.01 -16.61
CA ASN A 395 -6.96 7.00 -15.58
C ASN A 395 -7.80 6.41 -14.45
N PHE A 396 -7.80 5.08 -14.25
CA PHE A 396 -8.65 4.40 -13.27
C PHE A 396 -8.57 5.02 -11.87
N TRP A 397 -7.40 5.49 -11.45
CA TRP A 397 -7.23 6.07 -10.13
C TRP A 397 -7.64 7.54 -10.04
N GLY A 398 -7.83 8.24 -11.16
CA GLY A 398 -8.12 9.66 -11.23
C GLY A 398 -7.12 10.48 -10.42
N GLU A 399 -7.62 11.39 -9.59
CA GLU A 399 -6.83 12.23 -8.67
C GLU A 399 -6.16 11.49 -7.51
N ASN A 400 -6.51 10.20 -7.28
CA ASN A 400 -5.93 9.45 -6.16
C ASN A 400 -4.46 9.11 -6.46
N ASN A 401 -3.60 9.47 -5.52
CA ASN A 401 -2.23 8.99 -5.48
C ASN A 401 -2.21 7.48 -5.23
N ILE A 402 -1.20 6.81 -5.79
CA ILE A 402 -0.99 5.37 -5.69
C ILE A 402 0.50 5.10 -5.46
N ILE A 403 0.83 3.86 -5.11
CA ILE A 403 2.20 3.37 -5.19
C ILE A 403 2.48 3.03 -6.65
N GLU A 404 3.51 3.62 -7.25
CA GLU A 404 3.81 3.36 -8.67
C GLU A 404 4.07 1.85 -8.87
N PRO A 405 3.41 1.19 -9.85
CA PRO A 405 3.71 -0.19 -10.20
C PRO A 405 5.20 -0.37 -10.49
N ASN A 406 5.79 -1.42 -9.95
CA ASN A 406 7.12 -1.84 -10.40
C ASN A 406 7.01 -2.58 -11.74
N GLU A 407 8.14 -2.84 -12.40
CA GLU A 407 8.17 -3.49 -13.73
C GLU A 407 7.34 -4.78 -13.76
N THR A 408 7.50 -5.65 -12.75
CA THR A 408 6.79 -6.93 -12.72
C THR A 408 5.26 -6.80 -12.51
N ILE A 409 4.80 -5.77 -11.82
CA ILE A 409 3.36 -5.45 -11.67
C ILE A 409 2.84 -4.84 -12.96
N GLN A 410 3.62 -3.95 -13.60
CA GLN A 410 3.27 -3.34 -14.87
C GLN A 410 3.09 -4.40 -15.97
N GLU A 411 4.05 -5.33 -16.10
CA GLU A 411 3.90 -6.49 -17.00
C GLU A 411 2.66 -7.33 -16.68
N ALA A 412 2.30 -7.46 -15.40
CA ALA A 412 1.11 -8.22 -15.01
C ALA A 412 -0.17 -7.51 -15.45
N ILE A 413 -0.22 -6.18 -15.31
CA ILE A 413 -1.33 -5.34 -15.78
C ILE A 413 -1.48 -5.48 -17.30
N GLU A 414 -0.37 -5.39 -18.06
CA GLU A 414 -0.36 -5.54 -19.51
C GLU A 414 -0.87 -6.93 -19.95
N LYS A 415 -0.36 -8.00 -19.33
CA LYS A 415 -0.84 -9.38 -19.59
C LYS A 415 -2.32 -9.57 -19.25
N ILE A 416 -2.85 -8.86 -18.25
CA ILE A 416 -4.27 -8.89 -17.92
C ILE A 416 -5.08 -8.19 -19.03
N GLN A 417 -4.61 -7.05 -19.52
CA GLN A 417 -5.24 -6.31 -20.61
C GLN A 417 -5.26 -7.12 -21.91
N GLU A 418 -4.16 -7.79 -22.26
CA GLU A 418 -4.07 -8.65 -23.46
C GLU A 418 -5.03 -9.84 -23.42
N LYS A 419 -5.22 -10.49 -22.26
CA LYS A 419 -6.03 -11.71 -22.13
C LYS A 419 -7.54 -11.51 -22.29
N ILE A 420 -8.00 -10.27 -22.18
CA ILE A 420 -9.42 -9.95 -22.18
C ILE A 420 -9.82 -9.23 -23.49
N GLN A 421 -8.85 -8.80 -24.31
CA GLN A 421 -9.02 -8.50 -25.74
C GLN A 421 -9.17 -9.80 -26.54
#